data_AF-A0A0A5HU13-F1
#
_entry.id   AF-A0A0A5HU13-F1
#
_cell.length_a   1.000
_cell.length_b   1.000
_cell.length_c   1.000
_cell.angle_alpha   90.00
_cell.angle_beta   90.00
_cell.angle_gamma   90.00
#
_symmetry.space_group_name_H-M   'P 1'
#
loop_
_entity.id
_entity.type
_entity.pdbx_description
1 polymer ?
#
loop_
_entity_poly.entity_id
_entity_poly.type
_entity_poly.pdbx_seq_one_letter_code
_entity_poly.pdbx_strand_id
1 'polypeptide(L)' 'MDTNKAQLKKDFYAQISHLQAYCQPQTKPTLSLLTEEELRELESLWIEHFMWKTKQNH' A
#
# COMPACT_ATOMS: atom_id res chain seq x y z
N MET A 1 -12.75 -16.37 0.50
CA MET A 1 -11.55 -15.83 1.19
C MET A 1 -11.18 -14.49 0.52
N ASP A 2 -12.15 -13.59 0.41
CA ASP A 2 -12.08 -12.43 -0.49
C ASP A 2 -12.11 -11.11 0.30
N THR A 3 -12.61 -11.18 1.53
CA THR A 3 -12.66 -10.09 2.51
C THR A 3 -11.26 -9.55 2.84
N ASN A 4 -10.25 -10.43 2.88
CA ASN A 4 -8.87 -10.05 3.19
C ASN A 4 -8.27 -9.15 2.11
N LYS A 5 -8.58 -9.37 0.82
CA LYS A 5 -8.00 -8.59 -0.27
C LYS A 5 -8.51 -7.15 -0.29
N ALA A 6 -9.81 -6.96 -0.04
CA ALA A 6 -10.42 -5.63 0.01
C ALA A 6 -9.93 -4.82 1.23
N GLN A 7 -9.75 -5.48 2.39
CA GLN A 7 -9.15 -4.84 3.57
C GLN A 7 -7.69 -4.45 3.32
N LEU A 8 -6.89 -5.35 2.75
CA LEU A 8 -5.49 -5.08 2.42
C LEU A 8 -5.33 -3.89 1.47
N LYS A 9 -6.19 -3.77 0.45
CA LYS A 9 -6.22 -2.56 -0.41
C LYS A 9 -6.45 -1.29 0.40
N LYS A 10 -7.45 -1.31 1.28
CA LYS A 10 -7.81 -0.15 2.09
C LYS A 10 -6.67 0.25 3.03
N ASP A 11 -6.01 -0.73 3.65
CA ASP A 11 -4.85 -0.52 4.51
C ASP A 11 -3.66 0.03 3.74
N PHE A 12 -3.44 -0.44 2.51
CA PHE A 12 -2.39 0.08 1.62
C PHE A 12 -2.57 1.57 1.34
N TYR A 13 -3.76 2.00 0.91
CA TYR A 13 -4.03 3.42 0.66
C TYR A 13 -4.03 4.26 1.95
N ALA A 14 -4.49 3.70 3.07
CA ALA A 14 -4.41 4.36 4.37
C ALA A 14 -2.95 4.59 4.81
N GLN A 15 -2.07 3.61 4.57
CA GLN A 15 -0.65 3.70 4.89
C GLN A 15 0.06 4.71 3.98
N ILE A 16 -0.26 4.74 2.68
CA ILE A 16 0.23 5.78 1.76
C ILE A 16 -0.20 7.17 2.21
N SER A 17 -1.48 7.34 2.52
CA SER A 17 -2.02 8.63 2.97
C SER A 17 -1.37 9.08 4.28
N HIS A 18 -1.15 8.15 5.21
CA HIS A 18 -0.44 8.43 6.46
C HIS A 18 1.02 8.85 6.21
N LEU A 19 1.72 8.17 5.30
CA LEU A 19 3.10 8.53 4.91
C LEU A 19 3.17 9.91 4.25
N GLN A 20 2.18 10.25 3.43
CA GLN A 20 2.06 11.59 2.83
C GLN A 20 1.75 12.66 3.88
N ALA A 21 0.87 12.37 4.84
CA ALA A 21 0.54 13.29 5.94
C ALA A 21 1.71 13.53 6.89
N TYR A 22 2.62 12.55 7.02
CA TYR A 22 3.84 12.67 7.82
C TYR A 22 4.98 13.40 7.08
N CYS A 23 4.84 13.61 5.78
CA CYS A 23 5.82 14.36 5.00
C CYS A 23 5.72 15.85 5.36
N GLN A 24 6.85 16.46 5.72
CA GLN A 24 6.87 17.89 6.03
C GLN A 24 6.41 18.71 4.82
N PRO A 25 5.78 19.87 5.00
CA PRO A 25 5.27 20.70 3.91
C PRO A 25 6.33 21.14 2.87
N GLN A 26 7.62 21.00 3.17
CA GLN A 26 8.72 21.30 2.24
C GLN A 26 9.24 20.09 1.45
N THR A 27 8.80 18.88 1.77
CA THR A 27 9.21 17.65 1.07
C THR A 27 8.04 17.13 0.27
N LYS A 28 8.15 17.12 -1.07
CA LYS A 28 7.22 16.34 -1.90
C LYS A 28 7.33 14.88 -1.43
N PRO A 29 6.25 14.24 -0.98
CA PRO A 29 6.28 12.84 -0.67
C PRO A 29 6.79 12.08 -1.88
N THR A 30 7.76 11.18 -1.70
CA THR A 30 8.26 10.30 -2.78
C THR A 30 7.12 9.53 -3.45
N LEU A 31 6.05 9.24 -2.71
CA LEU A 31 4.83 8.61 -3.21
C LEU A 31 3.98 9.51 -4.12
N SER A 32 4.14 10.83 -4.06
CA SER A 32 3.48 11.78 -4.98
C SER A 32 4.13 11.83 -6.36
N LEU A 33 5.27 11.14 -6.54
CA LEU A 33 5.94 10.98 -7.83
C LEU A 33 5.48 9.73 -8.57
N LEU A 34 4.82 8.79 -7.87
CA LEU A 34 4.31 7.56 -8.47
C LEU A 34 3.04 7.85 -9.25
N THR A 35 2.99 7.33 -10.46
CA THR A 35 1.79 7.33 -11.30
C THR A 35 0.74 6.36 -10.77
N GLU A 36 -0.51 6.51 -11.22
CA GLU A 36 -1.60 5.58 -10.87
C GLU A 36 -1.29 4.12 -11.25
N GLU A 37 -0.52 3.93 -12.33
CA GLU A 37 -0.10 2.62 -12.80
C GLU A 37 0.92 1.99 -11.84
N GLU A 38 1.95 2.74 -11.46
CA GLU A 38 2.96 2.28 -10.50
C GLU A 38 2.33 1.99 -9.13
N LEU A 39 1.39 2.84 -8.67
CA LEU A 39 0.65 2.60 -7.43
C LEU A 39 -0.16 1.30 -7.48
N ARG A 40 -0.74 0.96 -8.64
CA ARG A 40 -1.52 -0.27 -8.81
C ARG A 40 -0.63 -1.51 -8.81
N GLU A 41 0.55 -1.44 -9.42
CA GLU A 41 1.53 -2.53 -9.33
C GLU A 41 2.02 -2.73 -7.89
N LEU A 42 2.30 -1.63 -7.19
CA LEU A 42 2.76 -1.64 -5.80
C LEU A 42 1.67 -2.17 -4.85
N GLU A 43 0.39 -1.82 -5.08
CA GLU A 43 -0.76 -2.42 -4.41
C GLU A 43 -0.78 -3.95 -4.60
N SER A 44 -0.63 -4.41 -5.84
CA SER A 44 -0.69 -5.84 -6.17
C SER A 44 0.44 -6.62 -5.47
N LEU A 45 1.68 -6.12 -5.54
CA LEU A 45 2.83 -6.71 -4.88
C LEU A 45 2.69 -6.71 -3.35
N TRP A 46 2.17 -5.62 -2.78
CA TRP A 46 1.96 -5.52 -1.33
C TRP A 46 0.93 -6.53 -0.83
N ILE A 47 -0.19 -6.67 -1.55
CA ILE A 47 -1.22 -7.68 -1.25
C ILE A 47 -0.65 -9.08 -1.37
N GLU A 48 0.09 -9.38 -2.44
CA GLU A 48 0.70 -10.69 -2.66
C GLU A 48 1.68 -11.03 -1.53
N HIS A 49 2.53 -10.07 -1.16
CA HIS A 49 3.47 -10.22 -0.05
C HIS A 49 2.76 -10.47 1.29
N PHE A 50 1.71 -9.70 1.59
CA PHE A 50 0.93 -9.89 2.82
C PHE A 50 0.21 -11.24 2.85
N MET A 51 -0.37 -11.65 1.72
CA MET A 51 -1.01 -12.96 1.61
C MET A 51 0.00 -14.09 1.75
N TRP A 52 1.18 -13.97 1.14
CA TRP A 52 2.26 -14.94 1.28
C TRP A 52 2.75 -15.03 2.73
N LYS A 53 3.02 -13.89 3.38
CA LYS A 53 3.41 -13.83 4.78
C LYS A 53 2.36 -14.44 5.71
N THR A 54 1.08 -14.17 5.45
CA THR A 54 -0.03 -14.74 6.22
C THR A 54 -0.10 -16.26 6.04
N LYS A 55 0.18 -16.77 4.83
CA LYS A 55 0.25 -18.22 4.56
C LYS A 55 1.46 -18.91 5.19
N GLN A 56 2.57 -18.20 5.40
CA GLN A 56 3.79 -18.75 6.03
C GLN A 56 3.72 -18.79 7.56
N ASN A 57 2.84 -17.98 8.17
CA ASN A 57 2.68 -17.88 9.62
C ASN A 57 1.60 -18.82 10.20
N HIS A 58 1.17 -19.83 9.44
CA HIS A 58 0.02 -20.69 9.73
C HIS A 58 0.37 -22.18 9.64
#